data_AF-A0A8J8B798-F1
#
_entry.id   AF-A0A8J8B798-F1
#
_cell.length_a   1.000
_cell.length_b   1.000
_cell.length_c   1.000
_cell.angle_alpha   90.00
_cell.angle_beta   90.00
_cell.angle_gamma   90.00
#
_symmetry.space_group_name_H-M   'P 1'
#
loop_
_entity.id
_entity.type
_entity.pdbx_description
1 polymer ?
#
loop_
_entity_poly.entity_id
_entity_poly.type
_entity_poly.pdbx_seq_one_letter_code
_entity_poly.pdbx_strand_id
1 'polypeptide(L)' 'MSRNVLLILVGVLAICAIGAGYLYYQERQSGVEIQIDERGVTIEGN' A
#
# COMPACT_ATOMS: atom_id res chain seq x y z
N MET A 1 -8.98 26.40 -15.62
CA MET A 1 -9.40 25.61 -14.43
C MET A 1 -9.02 26.39 -13.18
N SER A 2 -9.92 26.51 -12.22
CA SER A 2 -9.62 27.17 -10.94
C SER A 2 -8.53 26.38 -10.22
N ARG A 3 -7.55 27.08 -9.63
CA ARG A 3 -6.45 26.49 -8.85
C ARG A 3 -6.95 25.49 -7.80
N ASN A 4 -8.15 25.72 -7.27
CA ASN A 4 -8.80 24.85 -6.31
C ASN A 4 -9.16 23.48 -6.89
N VAL A 5 -9.69 23.41 -8.12
CA VAL A 5 -10.01 22.14 -8.78
C VAL A 5 -8.74 21.33 -9.01
N LEU A 6 -7.65 21.99 -9.42
CA LEU A 6 -6.36 21.34 -9.64
C LEU A 6 -5.80 20.75 -8.33
N LEU A 7 -5.87 21.50 -7.22
CA LEU A 7 -5.41 21.03 -5.92
C LEU A 7 -6.23 19.87 -5.37
N ILE A 8 -7.57 19.90 -5.54
CA ILE A 8 -8.44 18.78 -5.17
C ILE A 8 -8.07 17.53 -5.95
N LEU A 9 -7.85 17.67 -7.27
CA LEU A 9 -7.53 16.55 -8.15
C LEU A 9 -6.18 15.91 -7.80
N VAL A 10 -5.18 16.73 -7.47
CA VAL A 10 -3.87 16.26 -6.97
C VAL A 10 -4.01 15.58 -5.61
N GLY A 11 -4.81 16.13 -4.70
CA GLY A 11 -5.06 15.53 -3.38
C GLY A 11 -5.71 14.15 -3.48
N VAL A 12 -6.72 14.01 -4.34
CA VAL A 12 -7.37 12.72 -4.62
C VAL A 12 -6.37 11.73 -5.22
N LEU A 13 -5.57 12.15 -6.20
CA LEU A 13 -4.52 11.31 -6.79
C LEU A 13 -3.51 10.81 -5.76
N ALA A 14 -3.08 11.67 -4.85
CA ALA A 14 -2.13 11.29 -3.79
C ALA A 14 -2.72 10.21 -2.86
N ILE A 15 -3.98 10.36 -2.44
CA ILE A 15 -4.67 9.36 -1.60
C ILE A 15 -4.81 8.04 -2.34
N CYS A 16 -5.22 8.07 -3.61
CA CYS A 16 -5.33 6.88 -4.44
C CYS A 16 -3.98 6.17 -4.60
N ALA A 17 -2.89 6.91 -4.82
CA ALA A 17 -1.55 6.35 -4.96
C ALA A 17 -1.07 5.67 -3.67
N ILE A 18 -1.34 6.29 -2.51
CA ILE A 18 -0.99 5.70 -1.20
C ILE A 18 -1.82 4.43 -0.95
N GLY A 19 -3.13 4.47 -1.18
CA GLY A 19 -4.00 3.31 -0.98
C GLY A 19 -3.68 2.15 -1.93
N ALA A 20 -3.50 2.43 -3.22
CA ALA A 20 -3.11 1.44 -4.20
C ALA A 20 -1.71 0.88 -3.93
N GLY A 21 -0.76 1.73 -3.53
CA GLY A 21 0.57 1.32 -3.12
C GLY A 21 0.55 0.39 -1.90
N TYR A 22 -0.28 0.70 -0.89
CA TYR A 22 -0.44 -0.14 0.30
C TYR A 22 -1.01 -1.51 -0.05
N LEU A 23 -2.10 -1.56 -0.83
CA LEU A 23 -2.70 -2.82 -1.28
C LEU A 23 -1.74 -3.64 -2.13
N TYR A 24 -1.03 -3.00 -3.06
CA TYR A 24 -0.06 -3.66 -3.91
C TYR A 24 1.13 -4.21 -3.13
N TYR A 25 1.59 -3.50 -2.09
CA TYR A 25 2.63 -3.96 -1.20
C TYR A 25 2.15 -5.14 -0.33
N GLN A 26 0.91 -5.06 0.17
CA GLN A 26 0.25 -6.12 0.93
C GLN A 26 0.06 -7.40 0.10
N GLU A 27 -0.33 -7.28 -1.17
CA GLU A 27 -0.46 -8.40 -2.10
C GLU A 27 0.88 -9.05 -2.42
N ARG A 28 1.94 -8.25 -2.62
CA ARG A 28 3.30 -8.80 -2.77
C ARG A 28 3.80 -9.49 -1.51
N GLN A 29 3.41 -8.98 -0.35
CA GLN A 29 3.63 -9.68 0.92
C GLN A 29 2.76 -10.93 1.05
N SER A 30 1.59 -11.05 0.42
CA SER A 30 0.81 -12.31 0.43
C SER A 30 1.44 -13.44 -0.40
N GLY A 31 2.42 -13.13 -1.26
CA GLY A 31 3.30 -14.15 -1.85
C GLY A 31 4.41 -14.65 -0.90
N VAL A 32 4.64 -13.95 0.21
CA VAL A 32 5.54 -14.32 1.30
C VAL A 32 4.67 -14.62 2.50
N GLU A 33 4.28 -15.88 2.69
CA GLU A 33 3.36 -16.31 3.77
C GLU A 33 3.77 -15.71 5.13
N ILE A 34 3.15 -14.58 5.53
CA ILE A 34 3.45 -13.94 6.81
C ILE A 34 2.65 -14.72 7.86
N GLN A 35 3.21 -15.84 8.30
CA GLN A 35 2.75 -16.49 9.52
C GLN A 35 3.17 -15.61 10.70
N ILE A 36 2.23 -14.77 11.15
CA ILE A 36 2.36 -14.06 12.43
C ILE A 36 2.01 -15.08 13.53
N ASP A 37 2.93 -16.00 13.80
CA ASP A 37 2.88 -16.86 14.99
C ASP A 37 3.39 -16.07 16.21
N GLU A 38 2.94 -16.43 17.41
CA GLU A 38 3.24 -15.78 18.70
C GLU A 38 4.75 -15.76 19.07
N ARG A 39 5.62 -16.25 18.17
CA ARG A 39 7.08 -16.34 18.31
C ARG A 39 7.89 -15.42 17.41
N GLY A 40 7.26 -14.57 16.60
CA GLY A 40 7.94 -13.54 15.81
C GLY A 40 7.99 -13.82 14.31
N VAL A 41 8.18 -12.75 13.54
CA VAL A 41 8.11 -12.71 12.07
C VAL A 41 9.25 -13.54 11.48
N THR A 42 8.93 -14.71 10.93
CA THR A 42 9.91 -15.57 10.23
C THR A 42 9.65 -15.43 8.73
N ILE A 43 10.60 -14.82 8.01
CA ILE A 43 10.54 -14.67 6.55
C ILE A 43 11.34 -15.81 5.94
N GLU A 44 10.66 -16.83 5.43
CA GLU A 44 11.30 -17.92 4.69
C GLU A 44 11.15 -17.64 3.19
N GLY A 45 12.27 -17.30 2.55
CA GLY A 45 12.36 -17.07 1.11
C GLY A 45 13.04 -18.25 0.42
N ASN A 46 12.44 -18.73 -0.68
CA ASN A 46 12.97 -19.80 -1.53
C ASN A 46 14.21 -19.37 -2.32
#